data_AF-A0A183SCR8-F1
#
_entry.id   AF-A0A183SCR8-F1
#
_cell.length_a   1.000
_cell.length_b   1.000
_cell.length_c   1.000
_cell.angle_alpha   90.00
_cell.angle_beta   90.00
_cell.angle_gamma   90.00
#
_symmetry.space_group_name_H-M   'P 1'
#
loop_
_entity.id
_entity.type
_entity.pdbx_description
1 polymer ?
#
loop_
_entity_poly.entity_id
_entity_poly.type
_entity_poly.pdbx_seq_one_letter_code
_entity_poly.pdbx_strand_id
1 'polypeptide(L)'
;LHALLATVPKEDKLIVLCDSNARIGTDHAAWPGGLCPHGLGSYKDNGLPLLRTCAKHHLLLTNTFFCLSTREKATWMHPRSRRWHLLDYVLVRRRDRHDVLVTKAIRDADGWTDRRLVISQMRLRLQPQRRPQCKRLPSKLNTLSLNLPVHFFDFSNQISEKLEKLHAPDDNAIDRLPQVDTNNDLDLPLSLPETIRAV
;
A
#
# COMPACT_ATOMS: atom_id res chain seq x y z
N LEU A 1 4.33 -0.07 -11.44
CA LEU A 1 4.22 -1.40 -10.79
C LEU A 1 5.46 -1.78 -9.98
N HIS A 2 6.68 -1.88 -10.55
CA HIS A 2 7.86 -2.31 -9.79
C HIS A 2 8.17 -1.51 -8.52
N ALA A 3 8.05 -0.17 -8.58
CA ALA A 3 8.27 0.69 -7.40
C ALA A 3 7.26 0.37 -6.29
N LEU A 4 5.97 0.21 -6.62
CA LEU A 4 4.92 -0.14 -5.67
C LEU A 4 5.13 -1.52 -5.02
N LEU A 5 5.60 -2.50 -5.81
CA LEU A 5 5.89 -3.83 -5.28
C LEU A 5 7.09 -3.82 -4.31
N ALA A 6 8.00 -2.84 -4.46
CA ALA A 6 9.16 -2.66 -3.60
C ALA A 6 8.82 -1.89 -2.30
N THR A 7 7.79 -1.05 -2.30
CA THR A 7 7.37 -0.32 -1.09
C THR A 7 6.64 -1.20 -0.08
N VAL A 8 5.99 -2.29 -0.53
CA VAL A 8 5.27 -3.20 0.36
C VAL A 8 6.27 -4.07 1.13
N PRO A 9 6.25 -4.06 2.48
CA PRO A 9 7.13 -4.86 3.32
C PRO A 9 7.13 -6.34 2.94
N LYS A 10 8.25 -6.99 3.22
CA LYS A 10 8.37 -8.44 3.06
C LYS A 10 7.69 -9.17 4.20
N GLU A 11 7.06 -8.55 5.16
CA GLU A 11 6.35 -9.26 6.23
C GLU A 11 4.86 -9.34 5.88
N ASP A 12 4.41 -8.40 5.05
CA ASP A 12 3.01 -8.23 4.70
C ASP A 12 2.58 -9.16 3.57
N LYS A 13 1.31 -9.56 3.64
CA LYS A 13 0.64 -10.30 2.58
C LYS A 13 0.40 -9.35 1.41
N LEU A 14 0.80 -9.77 0.21
CA LEU A 14 0.61 -8.99 -1.02
C LEU A 14 -0.22 -9.80 -2.00
N ILE A 15 -1.32 -9.19 -2.43
CA ILE A 15 -2.22 -9.69 -3.45
C ILE A 15 -2.34 -8.59 -4.50
N VAL A 16 -2.11 -8.92 -5.77
CA VAL A 16 -2.25 -7.99 -6.89
C VAL A 16 -3.33 -8.51 -7.81
N LEU A 17 -4.36 -7.70 -8.03
CA LEU A 17 -5.38 -7.95 -9.04
C LEU A 17 -4.97 -7.18 -10.29
N CYS A 18 -4.84 -7.86 -11.43
CA CYS A 18 -4.30 -7.24 -12.63
C CYS A 18 -5.09 -7.67 -13.86
N ASP A 19 -5.63 -6.68 -14.59
CA ASP A 19 -5.91 -6.82 -16.02
C ASP A 19 -4.63 -6.52 -16.78
N SER A 20 -4.01 -7.56 -17.31
CA SER A 20 -2.76 -7.42 -18.07
C SER A 20 -2.99 -7.34 -19.57
N ASN A 21 -4.20 -7.70 -20.05
CA ASN A 21 -4.47 -7.99 -21.46
C ASN A 21 -3.43 -8.93 -22.12
N ALA A 22 -2.70 -9.70 -21.32
CA ALA A 22 -1.58 -10.50 -21.75
C ALA A 22 -1.90 -12.00 -21.65
N ARG A 23 -1.43 -12.77 -22.63
CA ARG A 23 -1.62 -14.22 -22.64
C ARG A 23 -0.35 -14.89 -22.16
N ILE A 24 -0.47 -15.55 -21.02
CA ILE A 24 0.61 -16.35 -20.48
C ILE A 24 0.32 -17.80 -20.85
N GLY A 25 1.17 -18.34 -21.73
CA GLY A 25 1.03 -19.69 -22.23
C GLY A 25 1.36 -20.76 -21.20
N THR A 26 1.53 -22.00 -21.65
CA THR A 26 1.83 -23.18 -20.83
C THR A 26 3.32 -23.42 -20.59
N ASP A 27 4.20 -22.51 -21.03
CA ASP A 27 5.66 -22.65 -20.94
C ASP A 27 6.21 -22.38 -19.53
N HIS A 28 5.74 -23.20 -18.59
CA HIS A 28 6.18 -23.20 -17.20
C HIS A 28 7.65 -23.60 -17.04
N ALA A 29 8.19 -24.38 -17.98
CA ALA A 29 9.59 -24.81 -18.00
C ALA A 29 10.54 -23.61 -18.16
N ALA A 30 10.18 -22.63 -18.99
CA ALA A 30 10.94 -21.39 -19.14
C ALA A 30 10.84 -20.44 -17.93
N TRP A 31 9.85 -20.62 -17.04
CA TRP A 31 9.59 -19.70 -15.93
C TRP A 31 9.41 -20.40 -14.58
N PRO A 32 10.46 -21.09 -14.08
CA PRO A 32 10.39 -21.89 -12.86
C PRO A 32 10.00 -21.05 -11.64
N GLY A 33 8.78 -21.29 -11.14
CA GLY A 33 8.26 -20.73 -9.90
C GLY A 33 7.54 -19.39 -9.98
N GLY A 34 7.40 -18.80 -11.18
CA GLY A 34 6.48 -17.69 -11.43
C GLY A 34 5.22 -18.15 -12.17
N LEU A 35 5.40 -19.05 -13.14
CA LEU A 35 4.33 -19.68 -13.90
C LEU A 35 4.12 -21.11 -13.42
N CYS A 36 2.86 -21.49 -13.24
CA CYS A 36 2.51 -22.84 -12.84
C CYS A 36 2.06 -23.68 -14.04
N PRO A 37 2.14 -25.02 -13.96
CA PRO A 37 1.98 -25.92 -15.11
C PRO A 37 0.62 -25.82 -15.82
N HIS A 38 -0.39 -25.27 -15.17
CA HIS A 38 -1.77 -25.28 -15.66
C HIS A 38 -2.21 -23.95 -16.30
N GLY A 39 -1.27 -23.24 -16.93
CA GLY A 39 -1.53 -22.05 -17.77
C GLY A 39 -2.48 -22.33 -18.94
N LEU A 40 -2.95 -21.28 -19.62
CA LEU A 40 -3.93 -21.40 -20.70
C LEU A 40 -3.45 -20.71 -21.98
N GLY A 41 -3.35 -21.49 -23.05
CA GLY A 41 -3.07 -21.00 -24.41
C GLY A 41 -1.60 -21.07 -24.80
N SER A 42 -1.31 -20.61 -26.01
CA SER A 42 0.06 -20.51 -26.55
C SER A 42 0.76 -19.27 -26.00
N TYR A 43 2.05 -19.40 -25.72
CA TYR A 43 2.90 -18.28 -25.33
C TYR A 43 2.84 -17.14 -26.36
N LYS A 44 2.74 -15.91 -25.87
CA LYS A 44 2.84 -14.68 -26.67
C LYS A 44 3.74 -13.69 -25.95
N ASP A 45 4.46 -12.88 -26.73
CA ASP A 45 5.44 -11.92 -26.21
C ASP A 45 4.82 -10.84 -25.32
N ASN A 46 3.51 -10.57 -25.46
CA ASN A 46 2.82 -9.62 -24.61
C ASN A 46 2.75 -10.04 -23.12
N GLY A 47 2.91 -11.34 -22.83
CA GLY A 47 3.02 -11.86 -21.46
C GLY A 47 4.38 -11.67 -20.80
N LEU A 48 5.43 -11.37 -21.57
CA LEU A 48 6.81 -11.27 -21.07
C LEU A 48 7.00 -10.24 -19.96
N PRO A 49 6.48 -9.00 -20.06
CA PRO A 49 6.69 -8.00 -19.01
C PRO A 49 6.08 -8.45 -17.67
N LEU A 50 4.92 -9.10 -17.72
CA LEU A 50 4.25 -9.65 -16.54
C LEU A 50 5.07 -10.81 -15.95
N LEU A 51 5.54 -11.73 -16.77
CA LEU A 51 6.37 -12.86 -16.34
C LEU A 51 7.72 -12.40 -15.75
N ARG A 52 8.39 -11.43 -16.37
CA ARG A 52 9.62 -10.79 -15.83
C ARG A 52 9.36 -10.15 -14.48
N THR A 53 8.22 -9.48 -14.31
CA THR A 53 7.82 -8.88 -13.03
C THR A 53 7.58 -9.97 -11.98
N CYS A 54 6.91 -11.06 -12.35
CA CYS A 54 6.67 -12.19 -11.45
C CYS A 54 7.97 -12.84 -10.99
N ALA A 55 8.90 -13.10 -11.93
CA ALA A 55 10.19 -13.67 -11.63
C ALA A 55 11.02 -12.76 -10.70
N LYS A 56 11.08 -11.46 -11.00
CA LYS A 56 11.85 -10.46 -10.23
C LYS A 56 11.34 -10.30 -8.79
N HIS A 57 10.03 -10.36 -8.59
CA HIS A 57 9.39 -10.11 -7.29
C HIS A 57 8.91 -11.37 -6.59
N HIS A 58 9.27 -12.54 -7.10
CA HIS A 58 8.82 -13.85 -6.62
C HIS A 58 7.29 -13.93 -6.45
N LEU A 59 6.55 -13.44 -7.46
CA LEU A 59 5.10 -13.53 -7.52
C LEU A 59 4.66 -14.79 -8.27
N LEU A 60 3.49 -15.28 -7.93
CA LEU A 60 2.86 -16.47 -8.46
C LEU A 60 1.52 -16.11 -9.11
N LEU A 61 1.30 -16.60 -10.33
CA LEU A 61 0.03 -16.48 -11.03
C LEU A 61 -0.95 -17.55 -10.53
N THR A 62 -1.86 -17.20 -9.62
CA THR A 62 -2.70 -18.18 -8.92
C THR A 62 -3.69 -18.89 -9.84
N ASN A 63 -4.15 -18.23 -10.91
CA ASN A 63 -5.01 -18.82 -11.94
C ASN A 63 -4.36 -20.01 -12.65
N THR A 64 -3.02 -20.06 -12.68
CA THR A 64 -2.25 -21.15 -13.30
C THR A 64 -1.84 -22.22 -12.30
N PHE A 65 -1.97 -21.95 -11.00
CA PHE A 65 -1.50 -22.83 -9.92
C PHE A 65 -2.34 -24.10 -9.78
N PHE A 66 -3.66 -23.99 -9.94
CA PHE A 66 -4.58 -25.12 -9.82
C PHE A 66 -4.92 -25.73 -11.19
N CYS A 67 -5.10 -27.05 -11.20
CA CYS A 67 -5.59 -27.78 -12.37
C CYS A 67 -7.12 -27.61 -12.53
N LEU A 68 -7.57 -26.40 -12.85
CA LEU A 68 -8.97 -26.13 -13.18
C LEU A 68 -9.23 -26.24 -14.69
N SER A 69 -10.49 -26.48 -15.04
CA SER A 69 -10.94 -26.51 -16.43
C SER A 69 -10.78 -25.15 -17.11
N THR A 70 -10.63 -25.12 -18.43
CA THR A 70 -10.55 -23.87 -19.21
C THR A 70 -11.71 -22.93 -18.92
N ARG A 71 -12.91 -23.48 -18.68
CA ARG A 71 -14.13 -22.73 -18.40
C ARG A 71 -14.07 -21.96 -17.07
N GLU A 72 -13.28 -22.46 -16.12
CA GLU A 72 -13.09 -21.88 -14.79
C GLU A 72 -11.82 -21.01 -14.70
N LYS A 73 -11.04 -20.91 -15.76
CA LYS A 73 -9.83 -20.07 -15.82
C LYS A 73 -9.99 -18.89 -16.76
N ALA A 74 -10.65 -19.12 -17.90
CA ALA A 74 -10.77 -18.09 -18.91
C ALA A 74 -11.73 -17.00 -18.47
N THR A 75 -11.30 -15.76 -18.68
CA THR A 75 -11.97 -14.56 -18.23
C THR A 75 -12.64 -13.83 -19.37
N TRP A 76 -12.14 -13.96 -20.60
CA TRP A 76 -12.67 -13.23 -21.75
C TRP A 76 -12.91 -14.14 -22.96
N MET A 77 -14.01 -13.92 -23.68
CA MET A 77 -14.29 -14.60 -24.94
C MET A 77 -14.11 -13.64 -26.11
N HIS A 78 -13.30 -14.02 -27.08
CA HIS A 78 -13.13 -13.21 -28.28
C HIS A 78 -14.42 -13.20 -29.13
N PRO A 79 -15.01 -12.03 -29.48
CA PRO A 79 -16.30 -11.95 -30.17
C PRO A 79 -16.35 -12.71 -31.50
N ARG A 80 -15.32 -12.53 -32.35
CA ARG A 80 -15.23 -13.18 -33.67
C ARG A 80 -14.86 -14.67 -33.62
N SER A 81 -13.77 -15.01 -32.92
CA SER A 81 -13.23 -16.39 -32.92
C SER A 81 -13.91 -17.32 -31.91
N ARG A 82 -14.76 -16.79 -31.01
CA ARG A 82 -15.40 -17.54 -29.92
C ARG A 82 -14.41 -18.32 -29.03
N ARG A 83 -13.14 -17.90 -29.02
CA ARG A 83 -12.08 -18.51 -28.21
C ARG A 83 -12.00 -17.83 -26.86
N TRP A 84 -11.85 -18.65 -25.84
CA TRP A 84 -11.68 -18.24 -24.46
C TRP A 84 -10.22 -17.94 -24.14
N HIS A 85 -9.99 -16.85 -23.42
CA HIS A 85 -8.67 -16.36 -23.06
C HIS A 85 -8.62 -15.96 -21.58
N LEU A 86 -7.47 -16.22 -20.96
CA LEU A 86 -7.14 -15.77 -19.61
C LEU A 86 -6.35 -14.47 -19.74
N LEU A 87 -6.91 -13.36 -19.27
CA LEU A 87 -6.31 -12.02 -19.37
C LEU A 87 -6.22 -11.31 -18.01
N ASP A 88 -7.14 -11.66 -17.10
CA ASP A 88 -7.20 -11.15 -15.73
C ASP A 88 -6.54 -12.15 -14.78
N TYR A 89 -5.53 -11.69 -14.06
CA TYR A 89 -4.72 -12.52 -13.18
C TYR A 89 -4.78 -12.02 -11.74
N VAL A 90 -4.79 -12.97 -10.82
CA VAL A 90 -4.50 -12.72 -9.41
C VAL A 90 -3.08 -13.18 -9.13
N LEU A 91 -2.25 -12.27 -8.61
CA LEU A 91 -0.87 -12.55 -8.25
C LEU A 91 -0.70 -12.52 -6.74
N VAL A 92 0.03 -13.48 -6.21
CA VAL A 92 0.35 -13.60 -4.79
C VAL A 92 1.85 -13.85 -4.63
N ARG A 93 2.47 -13.42 -3.54
CA ARG A 93 3.88 -13.79 -3.27
C ARG A 93 4.02 -15.30 -3.17
N ARG A 94 5.07 -15.85 -3.76
CA ARG A 94 5.34 -17.30 -3.81
C ARG A 94 5.38 -17.96 -2.42
N ARG A 95 5.81 -17.24 -1.39
CA ARG A 95 5.83 -17.74 0.00
C ARG A 95 4.42 -17.93 0.59
N ASP A 96 3.45 -17.13 0.12
CA ASP A 96 2.08 -17.09 0.61
C ASP A 96 1.19 -18.03 -0.22
N ARG A 97 1.79 -18.86 -1.08
CA ARG A 97 1.08 -19.80 -1.97
C ARG A 97 0.15 -20.75 -1.22
N HIS A 98 0.48 -21.09 0.02
CA HIS A 98 -0.31 -22.00 0.85
C HIS A 98 -1.59 -21.36 1.39
N ASP A 99 -1.68 -20.03 1.37
CA ASP A 99 -2.89 -19.30 1.77
C ASP A 99 -3.93 -19.31 0.65
N VAL A 100 -3.51 -19.49 -0.61
CA VAL A 100 -4.43 -19.52 -1.75
C VAL A 100 -5.12 -20.88 -1.80
N LEU A 101 -6.45 -20.90 -1.70
CA LEU A 101 -7.26 -22.12 -1.76
C LEU A 101 -7.70 -22.46 -3.17
N VAL A 102 -8.21 -21.47 -3.90
CA VAL A 102 -8.63 -21.62 -5.29
C VAL A 102 -8.74 -20.24 -5.94
N THR A 103 -8.38 -20.15 -7.22
CA THR A 103 -8.66 -18.97 -8.04
C THR A 103 -9.38 -19.41 -9.30
N LYS A 104 -10.61 -18.92 -9.52
CA LYS A 104 -11.45 -19.30 -10.65
C LYS A 104 -12.31 -18.16 -11.17
N ALA A 105 -12.63 -18.20 -12.45
CA ALA A 105 -13.63 -17.35 -13.08
C ALA A 105 -15.05 -17.83 -12.74
N ILE A 106 -15.96 -16.90 -12.43
CA ILE A 106 -17.39 -17.16 -12.23
C ILE A 106 -18.07 -17.15 -13.60
N ARG A 107 -18.86 -18.19 -13.88
CA ARG A 107 -19.47 -18.38 -15.21
C ARG A 107 -20.72 -17.54 -15.45
N ASP A 108 -21.43 -17.20 -14.38
CA ASP A 108 -22.81 -16.70 -14.43
C ASP A 108 -22.97 -15.36 -13.70
N ALA A 109 -21.85 -14.68 -13.43
CA ALA A 109 -21.87 -13.32 -12.90
C ALA A 109 -21.73 -12.34 -14.07
N ASP A 110 -22.85 -12.05 -14.71
CA ASP A 110 -22.92 -11.10 -15.83
C ASP A 110 -22.87 -9.67 -15.28
N GLY A 111 -21.66 -9.14 -15.11
CA GLY A 111 -21.41 -7.77 -14.66
C GLY A 111 -21.61 -6.71 -15.73
N TRP A 112 -22.42 -6.99 -16.77
CA TRP A 112 -22.58 -6.16 -17.99
C TRP A 112 -21.28 -5.95 -18.79
N THR A 113 -20.25 -6.74 -18.53
CA THR A 113 -18.97 -6.70 -19.24
C THR A 113 -18.78 -7.93 -20.10
N ASP A 114 -17.88 -7.84 -21.06
CA ASP A 114 -17.43 -8.95 -21.91
C ASP A 114 -16.48 -9.92 -21.17
N ARG A 115 -16.25 -9.68 -19.87
CA ARG A 115 -15.35 -10.44 -19.01
C ARG A 115 -16.06 -11.08 -17.83
N ARG A 116 -15.69 -12.32 -17.54
CA ARG A 116 -16.08 -13.04 -16.34
C ARG A 116 -15.30 -12.52 -15.14
N LEU A 117 -15.99 -12.39 -14.01
CA LEU A 117 -15.37 -12.08 -12.73
C LEU A 117 -14.43 -13.21 -12.28
N VAL A 118 -13.29 -12.85 -11.71
CA VAL A 118 -12.35 -13.79 -11.10
C VAL A 118 -12.48 -13.72 -9.59
N ILE A 119 -12.70 -14.86 -8.95
CA ILE A 119 -12.66 -15.01 -7.50
C ILE A 119 -11.39 -15.75 -7.12
N SER A 120 -10.69 -15.25 -6.09
CA SER A 120 -9.66 -15.99 -5.40
C SER A 120 -10.03 -16.18 -3.93
N GLN A 121 -10.25 -17.42 -3.52
CA GLN A 121 -10.44 -17.77 -2.12
C GLN A 121 -9.09 -17.92 -1.45
N MET A 122 -8.89 -17.23 -0.32
CA MET A 122 -7.61 -17.22 0.41
C MET A 122 -7.84 -17.31 1.92
N ARG A 123 -6.91 -17.95 2.64
CA ARG A 123 -6.83 -18.02 4.11
C ARG A 123 -5.80 -17.01 4.61
N LEU A 124 -6.21 -15.76 4.80
CA LEU A 124 -5.30 -14.72 5.27
C LEU A 124 -5.15 -14.79 6.79
N ARG A 125 -3.92 -15.01 7.25
CA ARG A 125 -3.54 -14.85 8.66
C ARG A 125 -2.82 -13.52 8.82
N LEU A 126 -3.56 -12.52 9.29
CA LEU A 126 -3.00 -11.21 9.59
C LEU A 126 -2.42 -11.25 11.01
N GLN A 127 -1.11 -11.10 11.12
CA GLN A 127 -0.48 -10.84 12.41
C GLN A 127 -0.98 -9.48 12.91
N PRO A 128 -1.52 -9.39 14.14
CA PRO A 128 -1.87 -8.10 14.71
C PRO A 128 -0.61 -7.24 14.76
N GLN A 129 -0.63 -6.10 14.07
CA GLN A 129 0.44 -5.13 14.19
C GLN A 129 0.50 -4.71 15.66
N ARG A 130 1.63 -4.94 16.33
CA ARG A 130 1.81 -4.48 17.70
C ARG A 130 1.55 -2.99 17.69
N ARG A 131 0.47 -2.53 18.35
CA ARG A 131 0.23 -1.10 18.55
C ARG A 131 1.55 -0.54 19.08
N PRO A 132 2.08 0.57 18.51
CA PRO A 132 3.14 1.31 19.17
C PRO A 132 2.64 1.48 20.59
N GLN A 133 3.35 0.93 21.59
CA GLN A 133 2.97 1.16 22.97
C GLN A 133 2.82 2.67 23.08
N CYS A 134 1.61 3.12 23.41
CA CYS A 134 1.34 4.52 23.65
C CYS A 134 2.47 4.94 24.58
N LYS A 135 3.34 5.86 24.14
CA LYS A 135 4.38 6.41 25.01
C LYS A 135 3.66 6.71 26.31
N ARG A 136 4.06 6.08 27.42
CA ARG A 136 3.35 6.21 28.71
C ARG A 136 3.01 7.69 28.83
N LEU A 137 1.70 8.01 28.89
CA LEU A 137 1.29 9.35 29.23
C LEU A 137 2.08 9.71 30.49
N PRO A 138 2.81 10.84 30.52
CA PRO A 138 3.55 11.23 31.70
C PRO A 138 2.58 11.10 32.89
N SER A 139 3.04 10.41 33.93
CA SER A 139 2.23 10.17 35.12
C SER A 139 1.56 11.48 35.52
N LYS A 140 0.25 11.44 35.80
CA LYS A 140 -0.51 12.61 36.26
C LYS A 140 0.32 13.33 37.31
N LEU A 141 0.65 14.60 37.06
CA LEU A 141 1.47 15.40 37.97
C LEU A 141 0.83 15.34 39.37
N ASN A 142 1.64 15.09 40.39
CA ASN A 142 1.14 14.96 41.75
C ASN A 142 0.75 16.34 42.29
N THR A 143 -0.46 16.79 41.98
CA THR A 143 -1.00 18.09 42.40
C THR A 143 -1.17 18.19 43.91
N LEU A 144 -1.23 17.06 44.63
CA LEU A 144 -1.33 17.05 46.09
C LEU A 144 -0.03 17.50 46.77
N SER A 145 1.12 17.30 46.12
CA SER A 145 2.42 17.73 46.64
C SER A 145 2.57 19.25 46.68
N LEU A 146 1.78 19.99 45.88
CA LEU A 146 1.74 21.46 45.89
C LEU A 146 0.94 22.05 47.07
N ASN A 147 0.22 21.22 47.83
CA ASN A 147 -0.50 21.68 49.03
C ASN A 147 0.43 21.91 50.22
N LEU A 148 1.68 21.42 50.16
CA LEU A 148 2.71 21.77 51.14
C LEU A 148 3.32 23.13 50.77
N PRO A 149 3.34 24.12 51.70
CA PRO A 149 3.83 25.47 51.42
C PRO A 149 5.26 25.51 50.87
N VAL A 150 6.11 24.60 51.32
CA VAL A 150 7.51 24.47 50.90
C VAL A 150 7.60 24.12 49.41
N HIS A 151 6.84 23.12 48.96
CA HIS A 151 6.85 22.69 47.56
C HIS A 151 6.19 23.72 46.63
N PHE A 152 5.20 24.47 47.11
CA PHE A 152 4.62 25.59 46.35
C PHE A 152 5.66 26.70 46.11
N PHE A 153 6.39 27.07 47.16
CA PHE A 153 7.39 28.13 47.08
C PHE A 153 8.55 27.75 46.14
N ASP A 154 9.09 26.54 46.31
CA ASP A 154 10.18 26.03 45.46
C ASP A 154 9.76 25.95 43.99
N PHE A 155 8.55 25.46 43.72
CA PHE A 155 8.01 25.37 42.36
C PHE A 155 7.76 26.74 41.74
N SER A 156 7.23 27.69 42.51
CA SER A 156 6.99 29.07 42.06
C SER A 156 8.31 29.75 41.65
N ASN A 157 9.35 29.63 42.48
CA ASN A 157 10.66 30.21 42.18
C ASN A 157 11.28 29.59 40.92
N GLN A 158 11.13 28.27 40.75
CA GLN A 158 11.65 27.54 39.60
C GLN A 158 10.94 27.92 38.29
N ILE A 159 9.65 28.25 38.34
CA ILE A 159 8.92 28.80 37.19
C ILE A 159 9.40 30.21 36.88
N SER A 160 9.50 31.08 37.89
CA SER A 160 9.96 32.47 37.69
C SER A 160 11.36 32.52 37.07
N GLU A 161 12.30 31.72 37.58
CA GLU A 161 13.66 31.66 37.05
C GLU A 161 13.71 31.16 35.59
N LYS A 162 12.89 30.15 35.25
CA LYS A 162 12.81 29.66 33.87
C LYS A 162 12.13 30.67 32.94
N LEU A 163 11.16 31.43 33.44
CA LEU A 163 10.48 32.45 32.66
C LEU A 163 11.40 33.64 32.39
N GLU A 164 12.19 34.07 33.37
CA GLU A 164 13.21 35.11 33.16
C GLU A 164 14.27 34.69 32.14
N LYS A 165 14.70 33.43 32.16
CA LYS A 165 15.62 32.88 31.15
C LYS A 165 15.05 32.87 29.73
N LEU A 166 13.72 32.89 29.57
CA LEU A 166 13.05 32.95 28.26
C LEU A 166 12.79 34.40 27.81
N HIS A 167 12.83 35.37 28.72
CA HIS A 167 12.58 36.79 28.46
C HIS A 167 13.86 37.64 28.39
N ALA A 168 15.04 37.01 28.36
CA ALA A 168 16.27 37.71 28.03
C ALA A 168 16.13 38.33 26.63
N PRO A 169 16.26 39.67 26.47
CA PRO A 169 16.25 40.28 25.15
C PRO A 169 17.41 39.69 24.35
N ASP A 170 17.13 39.15 23.16
CA ASP A 170 18.16 38.93 22.15
C ASP A 170 18.64 40.33 21.70
N ASP A 171 19.62 40.87 22.42
CA ASP A 171 20.24 42.18 22.17
C ASP A 171 21.08 42.24 20.87
N ASN A 172 20.84 41.35 19.90
CA ASN A 172 21.61 41.29 18.65
C ASN A 172 20.76 41.19 17.38
N ALA A 173 19.62 41.90 17.31
CA ALA A 173 18.90 42.03 16.05
C ALA A 173 18.15 43.37 15.89
N ILE A 174 18.80 44.50 16.17
CA ILE A 174 18.36 45.79 15.62
C ILE A 174 19.57 46.52 15.07
N ASP A 175 20.00 46.15 13.87
CA ASP A 175 20.40 47.16 12.91
C ASP A 175 20.10 46.67 11.49
N ARG A 176 19.59 47.60 10.67
CA ARG A 176 19.23 47.48 9.25
C ARG A 176 17.81 47.04 8.90
N LEU A 177 16.86 47.96 9.06
CA LEU A 177 15.82 48.15 8.06
C LEU A 177 16.29 49.19 7.03
N PRO A 178 16.37 48.87 5.72
CA PRO A 178 16.29 49.89 4.70
C PRO A 178 14.82 50.24 4.46
N GLN A 179 14.51 51.53 4.40
CA GLN A 179 13.22 52.02 3.95
C GLN A 179 13.07 51.80 2.44
N VAL A 180 11.95 51.23 1.98
CA VAL A 180 11.41 51.46 0.64
C VAL A 180 9.88 51.47 0.68
N ASP A 181 9.36 52.42 -0.07
CA ASP A 181 8.01 52.94 -0.15
C ASP A 181 6.90 52.02 -0.68
N THR A 182 5.69 52.42 -0.29
CA THR A 182 4.34 52.21 -0.86
C THR A 182 4.21 51.65 -2.29
N ASN A 183 3.38 50.60 -2.46
CA ASN A 183 2.06 50.63 -3.13
C ASN A 183 1.60 49.24 -3.64
N ASN A 184 0.35 48.91 -3.31
CA ASN A 184 -0.68 48.20 -4.07
C ASN A 184 -0.62 46.71 -4.48
N ASP A 185 -1.83 46.15 -4.38
CA ASP A 185 -2.46 45.08 -5.16
C ASP A 185 -2.51 43.63 -4.65
N LEU A 186 -3.70 43.30 -4.12
CA LEU A 186 -4.55 42.13 -4.39
C LEU A 186 -3.87 40.80 -4.80
N ASP A 187 -3.99 39.77 -3.94
CA ASP A 187 -4.98 38.67 -4.08
C ASP A 187 -4.58 37.44 -3.25
N LEU A 188 -5.55 36.93 -2.47
CA LEU A 188 -5.59 35.54 -1.98
C LEU A 188 -5.93 34.63 -3.19
N PRO A 189 -5.68 33.28 -3.21
CA PRO A 189 -6.03 32.38 -2.11
C PRO A 189 -5.34 30.97 -1.98
N LEU A 190 -5.76 30.26 -0.92
CA LEU A 190 -6.10 28.81 -0.79
C LEU A 190 -5.04 27.67 -0.69
N SER A 191 -4.99 27.14 0.54
CA SER A 191 -5.02 25.73 0.99
C SER A 191 -4.88 24.57 -0.01
N LEU A 192 -3.98 23.64 0.34
CA LEU A 192 -3.93 22.25 -0.13
C LEU A 192 -4.96 21.37 0.60
N PRO A 193 -5.46 20.31 -0.04
CA PRO A 193 -5.85 19.10 0.66
C PRO A 193 -5.08 17.85 0.22
N GLU A 194 -5.12 16.91 1.15
CA GLU A 194 -4.31 15.71 1.30
C GLU A 194 -4.53 14.65 0.21
N THR A 195 -3.45 13.91 -0.10
CA THR A 195 -3.50 12.73 -0.96
C THR A 195 -3.72 11.47 -0.12
N ILE A 196 -4.87 10.83 -0.28
CA ILE A 196 -5.08 9.42 0.08
C ILE A 196 -4.94 8.60 -1.20
N ARG A 197 -4.05 7.61 -1.22
CA ARG A 197 -3.93 6.66 -2.34
C ARG A 197 -4.08 5.24 -1.81
N ALA A 198 -5.22 4.62 -2.09
CA ALA A 198 -5.39 3.18 -2.07
C ALA A 198 -4.88 2.60 -3.40
N VAL A 199 -4.22 1.45 -3.35
CA VAL A 199 -3.83 0.63 -4.51
C VAL A 199 -4.35 -0.77 -4.28
#